data_AF-V4ML12-F1
#
_entry.id   AF-V4ML12-F1
#
_cell.length_a   1.000
_cell.length_b   1.000
_cell.length_c   1.000
_cell.angle_alpha   90.00
_cell.angle_beta   90.00
_cell.angle_gamma   90.00
#
_symmetry.space_group_name_H-M   'P 1'
#
loop_
_entity.id
_entity.type
_entity.pdbx_description
1 polymer ?
#
loop_
_entity_poly.entity_id
_entity_poly.type
_entity_poly.pdbx_seq_one_letter_code
_entity_poly.pdbx_strand_id
1 'polypeptide(L)'
;MGLDYYNVLKVDKNATEDDLKKSYRKLAMKWHPDKNPNTKKEAEAKFKQISEAYEVLSDPQKRAVYDQYGEEGLSDMPPPGSTGNTGRAGGFNPRNAEDIFAEFFGSSPFGFGSAGGQGRSTRFQSDGGGMFGGFGGGNNNGGENIFRTYSDGTAPKKPPPVESKLPCSLEELYSGSTRKMKISRSIVDANGRQSQETEILTIVVKPGWKKGTKIKFPDKGNEQVNQLPADLVFVIDEKPHDFFKRDGNDLITSRRVTLAEAIGGTTVSINTLDGRDLPVGVTDIVSPGFELVVPGEGMPIAKEPRNKGDLKIKFDVQFPTRLTMDQKSALKRVLVG
;
A
#
# COMPACT_ATOMS: atom_id res chain seq x y z
N MET A 1 23.00 36.51 -17.61
CA MET A 1 22.27 35.54 -18.47
C MET A 1 21.35 34.78 -17.55
N GLY A 2 20.04 34.96 -17.70
CA GLY A 2 19.07 34.22 -16.87
C GLY A 2 19.17 32.72 -17.13
N LEU A 3 18.89 31.93 -16.10
CA LEU A 3 18.86 30.47 -16.18
C LEU A 3 17.67 30.02 -17.04
N ASP A 4 17.93 29.13 -18.00
CA ASP A 4 16.88 28.49 -18.79
C ASP A 4 16.34 27.26 -18.04
N TYR A 5 15.20 27.41 -17.37
CA TYR A 5 14.55 26.40 -16.55
C TYR A 5 14.10 25.17 -17.36
N TYR A 6 13.78 25.34 -18.65
CA TYR A 6 13.46 24.22 -19.53
C TYR A 6 14.71 23.36 -19.79
N ASN A 7 15.86 24.00 -19.99
CA ASN A 7 17.14 23.30 -20.13
C ASN A 7 17.60 22.65 -18.82
N VAL A 8 17.36 23.29 -17.67
CA VAL A 8 17.66 22.71 -16.34
C VAL A 8 16.86 21.43 -16.11
N LEU A 9 15.57 21.46 -16.43
CA LEU A 9 14.71 20.28 -16.35
C LEU A 9 14.84 19.33 -17.55
N LYS A 10 15.65 19.65 -18.56
CA LYS A 10 15.82 18.84 -19.79
C LYS A 10 14.50 18.51 -20.48
N VAL A 11 13.63 19.50 -20.60
CA VAL A 11 12.32 19.40 -21.25
C VAL A 11 12.19 20.44 -22.36
N ASP A 12 11.28 20.21 -23.29
CA ASP A 12 10.94 21.19 -24.33
C ASP A 12 10.13 22.37 -23.75
N LYS A 13 10.18 23.54 -24.39
CA LYS A 13 9.38 24.71 -23.99
C LYS A 13 7.87 24.45 -24.03
N ASN A 14 7.43 23.54 -24.90
CA ASN A 14 6.03 23.10 -25.01
C ASN A 14 5.69 21.90 -24.10
N ALA A 15 6.54 21.56 -23.13
CA ALA A 15 6.31 20.42 -22.25
C ALA A 15 5.04 20.57 -21.42
N THR A 16 4.32 19.46 -21.28
CA THR A 16 3.13 19.35 -20.42
C THR A 16 3.53 19.27 -18.94
N GLU A 17 2.58 19.54 -18.03
CA GLU A 17 2.81 19.44 -16.58
C GLU A 17 3.29 18.04 -16.16
N ASP A 18 2.74 17.00 -16.80
CA ASP A 18 3.15 15.61 -16.56
C ASP A 18 4.62 15.36 -16.96
N ASP A 19 5.08 15.99 -18.04
CA ASP A 19 6.47 15.86 -18.51
C ASP A 19 7.44 16.61 -17.59
N LEU A 20 7.03 17.78 -17.07
CA LEU A 20 7.76 18.51 -16.04
C LEU A 20 7.92 17.67 -14.76
N LYS A 21 6.82 17.07 -14.30
CA LYS A 21 6.80 16.22 -13.09
C LYS A 21 7.66 14.96 -13.25
N LYS A 22 7.59 14.31 -14.42
CA LYS A 22 8.43 13.14 -14.72
C LYS A 22 9.91 13.52 -14.75
N SER A 23 10.27 14.64 -15.37
CA SER A 23 11.65 15.06 -15.47
C SER A 23 12.23 15.50 -14.13
N TYR A 24 11.47 16.27 -13.35
CA TYR A 24 11.82 16.65 -11.99
C TYR A 24 12.13 15.42 -11.14
N ARG A 25 11.24 14.42 -11.12
CA ARG A 25 11.44 13.19 -10.35
C ARG A 25 12.72 12.44 -10.76
N LYS A 26 13.01 12.39 -12.06
CA LYS A 26 14.20 11.72 -12.60
C LYS A 26 15.49 12.44 -12.20
N LEU A 27 15.50 13.77 -12.27
CA LEU A 27 16.67 14.60 -11.96
C LEU A 27 16.89 14.74 -10.45
N ALA A 28 15.83 14.87 -9.65
CA ALA A 28 15.86 14.88 -8.20
C ALA A 28 16.45 13.58 -7.63
N MET A 29 16.06 12.42 -8.17
CA MET A 29 16.67 11.14 -7.76
C MET A 29 18.12 11.00 -8.23
N LYS A 30 18.51 11.62 -9.34
CA LYS A 30 19.88 11.55 -9.86
C LYS A 30 20.84 12.41 -9.04
N TRP A 31 20.40 13.59 -8.61
CA TRP A 31 21.21 14.56 -7.89
C TRP A 31 20.91 14.61 -6.39
N HIS A 32 20.29 13.56 -5.84
CA HIS A 32 20.05 13.47 -4.40
C HIS A 32 21.38 13.45 -3.62
N PRO A 33 21.53 14.22 -2.52
CA PRO A 33 22.75 14.26 -1.71
C PRO A 33 23.18 12.87 -1.22
N ASP A 34 22.24 12.04 -0.76
CA ASP A 34 22.54 10.67 -0.29
C ASP A 34 23.07 9.74 -1.37
N LYS A 35 22.72 9.96 -2.65
CA LYS A 35 23.21 9.13 -3.77
C LYS A 35 24.52 9.64 -4.37
N ASN A 36 24.96 10.83 -3.98
CA ASN A 36 26.18 11.47 -4.46
C ASN A 36 27.07 11.93 -3.30
N PRO A 37 27.51 11.01 -2.41
CA PRO A 37 28.28 11.37 -1.22
C PRO A 37 29.63 12.03 -1.54
N ASN A 38 30.23 11.70 -2.68
CA ASN A 38 31.54 12.22 -3.11
C ASN A 38 31.46 13.60 -3.78
N THR A 39 30.28 14.01 -4.27
CA THR A 39 30.05 15.28 -4.99
C THR A 39 28.89 16.06 -4.38
N LYS A 40 28.76 16.00 -3.03
CA LYS A 40 27.62 16.55 -2.29
C LYS A 40 27.32 18.02 -2.61
N LYS A 41 28.33 18.88 -2.68
CA LYS A 41 28.17 20.31 -2.98
C LYS A 41 27.64 20.59 -4.40
N GLU A 42 28.10 19.82 -5.38
CA GLU A 42 27.62 19.93 -6.77
C GLU A 42 26.22 19.36 -6.92
N ALA A 43 25.93 18.25 -6.21
CA ALA A 43 24.62 17.64 -6.17
C ALA A 43 23.58 18.57 -5.51
N GLU A 44 23.91 19.21 -4.40
CA GLU A 44 23.06 20.23 -3.75
C GLU A 44 22.82 21.43 -4.67
N ALA A 45 23.85 21.95 -5.34
CA ALA A 45 23.70 23.07 -6.27
C ALA A 45 22.81 22.70 -7.47
N LYS A 46 22.97 21.50 -8.04
CA LYS A 46 22.12 20.99 -9.12
C LYS A 46 20.70 20.73 -8.66
N PHE A 47 20.53 20.13 -7.48
CA PHE A 47 19.23 19.86 -6.90
C PHE A 47 18.46 21.15 -6.64
N LYS A 48 19.12 22.18 -6.09
CA LYS A 48 18.53 23.51 -5.90
C LYS A 48 18.02 24.10 -7.21
N GLN A 49 18.84 24.07 -8.27
CA GLN A 49 18.45 24.55 -9.59
C GLN A 49 17.26 23.77 -10.17
N ILE A 50 17.22 22.45 -9.98
CA ILE A 50 16.14 21.58 -10.45
C ILE A 50 14.83 21.88 -9.70
N SER A 51 14.88 22.10 -8.39
CA SER A 51 13.71 22.44 -7.58
C SER A 51 13.16 23.82 -7.92
N GLU A 52 14.02 24.81 -8.07
CA GLU A 52 13.65 26.17 -8.50
C GLU A 52 12.98 26.14 -9.88
N ALA A 53 13.60 25.48 -10.87
CA ALA A 53 13.04 25.35 -12.21
C ALA A 53 11.65 24.68 -12.21
N TYR A 54 11.44 23.66 -11.36
CA TYR A 54 10.14 23.00 -11.26
C TYR A 54 9.09 23.87 -10.57
N GLU A 55 9.44 24.62 -9.52
CA GLU A 55 8.50 25.52 -8.85
C GLU A 55 7.96 26.60 -9.80
N VAL A 56 8.83 27.15 -10.64
CA VAL A 56 8.45 28.18 -11.61
C VAL A 56 7.63 27.61 -12.77
N LEU A 57 8.03 26.46 -13.31
CA LEU A 57 7.37 25.88 -14.48
C LEU A 57 6.10 25.06 -14.15
N SER A 58 5.92 24.62 -12.90
CA SER A 58 4.72 23.88 -12.47
C SER A 58 3.52 24.78 -12.21
N ASP A 59 3.72 26.04 -11.81
CA ASP A 59 2.66 27.01 -11.61
C ASP A 59 2.36 27.75 -12.94
N PRO A 60 1.13 27.67 -13.48
CA PRO A 60 0.76 28.33 -14.73
C PRO A 60 1.00 29.84 -14.75
N GLN A 61 0.86 30.53 -13.61
CA GLN A 61 1.06 31.97 -13.50
C GLN A 61 2.55 32.31 -13.47
N LYS A 62 3.36 31.58 -12.70
CA LYS A 62 4.83 31.78 -12.67
C LYS A 62 5.48 31.39 -13.99
N ARG A 63 5.00 30.33 -14.64
CA ARG A 63 5.44 29.91 -15.98
C ARG A 63 5.17 30.98 -17.01
N ALA A 64 3.97 31.58 -17.01
CA ALA A 64 3.63 32.65 -17.94
C ALA A 64 4.52 33.90 -17.76
N VAL A 65 4.80 34.29 -16.51
CA VAL A 65 5.71 35.42 -16.20
C VAL A 65 7.14 35.09 -16.64
N TYR A 66 7.61 33.88 -16.36
CA TYR A 66 8.93 33.41 -16.76
C TYR A 66 9.10 33.34 -18.28
N ASP A 67 8.08 32.87 -19.01
CA ASP A 67 8.10 32.79 -20.47
C ASP A 67 8.12 34.18 -21.13
N GLN A 68 7.56 35.20 -20.46
CA GLN A 68 7.50 36.57 -20.97
C GLN A 68 8.72 37.43 -20.60
N TYR A 69 9.24 37.28 -19.37
CA TYR A 69 10.23 38.19 -18.80
C TYR A 69 11.50 37.49 -18.29
N GLY A 70 11.58 36.15 -18.40
CA GLY A 70 12.69 35.36 -17.87
C GLY A 70 12.76 35.37 -16.34
N GLU A 71 13.93 34.99 -15.80
CA GLU A 71 14.21 34.93 -14.36
C GLU A 71 14.03 36.30 -13.66
N GLU A 72 14.30 37.40 -14.36
CA GLU A 72 14.24 38.77 -13.82
C GLU A 72 12.81 39.21 -13.49
N GLY A 73 11.81 38.76 -14.27
CA GLY A 73 10.40 39.06 -14.02
C GLY A 73 9.79 38.32 -12.83
N LEU A 74 10.49 37.30 -12.29
CA LEU A 74 10.02 36.55 -11.13
C LEU A 74 10.31 37.26 -9.79
N SER A 75 11.22 38.23 -9.79
CA SER A 75 11.64 38.96 -8.58
C SER A 75 10.62 40.01 -8.11
N ASP A 76 9.75 40.48 -9.01
CA ASP A 76 8.74 41.51 -8.73
C ASP A 76 7.34 40.94 -8.45
N MET A 77 7.20 39.62 -8.29
CA MET A 77 5.90 38.98 -8.04
C MET A 77 5.59 38.95 -6.53
N PRO A 78 4.56 39.66 -6.04
CA PRO A 78 4.19 39.59 -4.62
C PRO A 78 3.62 38.19 -4.30
N PRO A 79 4.00 37.57 -3.18
CA PRO A 79 3.48 36.27 -2.79
C PRO A 79 1.96 36.35 -2.55
N PRO A 80 1.17 35.36 -3.01
CA PRO A 80 -0.25 35.34 -2.73
C PRO A 80 -0.49 35.17 -1.22
N GLY A 81 -0.99 36.23 -0.57
CA GLY A 81 -1.45 36.21 0.82
C GLY A 81 -0.75 37.13 1.83
N SER A 82 0.18 38.02 1.44
CA SER A 82 0.84 38.93 2.39
C SER A 82 0.27 40.35 2.35
N THR A 83 -0.62 40.67 3.28
CA THR A 83 -1.00 42.04 3.61
C THR A 83 0.18 42.76 4.27
N GLY A 84 0.76 43.73 3.55
CA GLY A 84 1.53 44.89 4.03
C GLY A 84 2.63 44.70 5.09
N ASN A 85 3.89 44.87 4.69
CA ASN A 85 4.80 45.80 5.38
C ASN A 85 6.04 46.08 4.51
N THR A 86 6.30 47.36 4.27
CA THR A 86 7.53 47.91 3.69
C THR A 86 8.73 47.65 4.60
N GLY A 87 9.76 46.98 4.09
CA GLY A 87 11.03 46.84 4.80
C GLY A 87 11.98 45.86 4.12
N ARG A 88 13.02 46.42 3.49
CA ARG A 88 14.24 45.78 2.97
C ARG A 88 14.65 44.45 3.62
N ALA A 89 15.20 43.59 2.76
CA ALA A 89 15.96 42.35 3.02
C ALA A 89 15.14 41.07 3.22
N GLY A 90 14.58 40.55 2.13
CA GLY A 90 13.97 39.21 2.05
C GLY A 90 14.71 38.35 1.04
N GLY A 91 15.90 37.87 1.40
CA GLY A 91 16.52 36.77 0.67
C GLY A 91 15.60 35.56 0.71
N PHE A 92 15.44 34.90 -0.44
CA PHE A 92 14.68 33.66 -0.59
C PHE A 92 15.21 32.66 0.45
N ASN A 93 14.49 32.47 1.55
CA ASN A 93 14.89 31.52 2.59
C ASN A 93 14.74 30.12 1.99
N PRO A 94 15.84 29.38 1.76
CA PRO A 94 15.77 28.06 1.16
C PRO A 94 15.13 27.14 2.19
N ARG A 95 13.88 26.75 1.97
CA ARG A 95 13.30 25.61 2.68
C ARG A 95 14.24 24.41 2.49
N ASN A 96 14.57 23.71 3.57
CA ASN A 96 15.48 22.56 3.52
C ASN A 96 14.93 21.50 2.57
N ALA A 97 15.83 20.84 1.83
CA ALA A 97 15.49 19.84 0.82
C ALA A 97 14.64 18.69 1.40
N GLU A 98 14.89 18.33 2.67
CA GLU A 98 14.14 17.34 3.43
C GLU A 98 12.69 17.74 3.71
N ASP A 99 12.38 19.03 3.93
CA ASP A 99 11.02 19.49 4.25
C ASP A 99 10.15 19.55 2.99
N ILE A 100 10.70 20.00 1.86
CA ILE A 100 10.00 20.02 0.56
C ILE A 100 9.79 18.57 0.06
N PHE A 101 10.75 17.67 0.33
CA PHE A 101 10.61 16.26 0.00
C PHE A 101 9.60 15.56 0.93
N ALA A 102 9.56 15.85 2.22
CA ALA A 102 8.56 15.31 3.13
C ALA A 102 7.13 15.80 2.78
N GLU A 103 6.99 17.03 2.31
CA GLU A 103 5.70 17.60 1.87
C GLU A 103 5.20 16.98 0.55
N PHE A 104 6.07 16.39 -0.27
CA PHE A 104 5.70 15.78 -1.57
C PHE A 104 5.76 14.24 -1.60
N PHE A 105 6.71 13.62 -0.88
CA PHE A 105 6.90 12.17 -0.76
C PHE A 105 6.39 11.60 0.58
N GLY A 106 6.15 12.43 1.58
CA GLY A 106 5.49 12.02 2.84
C GLY A 106 3.96 12.02 2.77
N SER A 107 3.38 12.64 1.73
CA SER A 107 1.92 12.86 1.59
C SER A 107 1.40 12.54 0.18
N SER A 108 1.70 11.34 -0.36
CA SER A 108 0.98 10.87 -1.55
C SER A 108 0.85 9.34 -1.66
N PRO A 109 -0.22 8.84 -2.31
CA PRO A 109 -1.06 7.74 -1.81
C PRO A 109 -0.64 6.33 -2.27
N PHE A 110 0.58 6.18 -2.79
CA PHE A 110 1.10 4.90 -3.30
C PHE A 110 2.52 4.68 -2.77
N GLY A 111 2.58 4.04 -1.60
CA GLY A 111 3.82 3.78 -0.88
C GLY A 111 4.75 2.77 -1.56
N PHE A 112 6.05 3.00 -1.40
CA PHE A 112 7.09 1.97 -1.45
C PHE A 112 8.27 2.43 -0.59
N GLY A 113 8.34 1.95 0.66
CA GLY A 113 9.52 2.15 1.50
C GLY A 113 9.34 2.26 3.01
N SER A 114 8.48 1.47 3.66
CA SER A 114 8.80 0.97 5.01
C SER A 114 7.94 -0.25 5.35
N ALA A 115 8.46 -1.42 4.99
CA ALA A 115 8.01 -2.68 5.54
C ALA A 115 9.24 -3.43 6.04
N GLY A 116 9.30 -3.59 7.37
CA GLY A 116 10.16 -4.55 8.03
C GLY A 116 11.46 -3.98 8.57
N GLY A 117 11.45 -3.61 9.86
CA GLY A 117 12.66 -3.18 10.55
C GLY A 117 12.42 -2.96 12.04
N GLN A 118 11.95 -3.99 12.73
CA GLN A 118 11.98 -4.05 14.18
C GLN A 118 13.43 -3.91 14.66
N GLY A 119 13.77 -2.76 15.23
CA GLY A 119 15.11 -2.45 15.71
C GLY A 119 15.04 -1.75 17.06
N ARG A 120 14.98 -2.56 18.13
CA ARG A 120 15.41 -2.13 19.45
C ARG A 120 16.90 -1.79 19.36
N SER A 121 17.32 -0.62 19.84
CA SER A 121 18.71 -0.38 20.22
C SER A 121 18.78 0.31 21.58
N THR A 122 18.76 -0.54 22.59
CA THR A 122 19.58 -0.36 23.79
C THR A 122 21.06 -0.23 23.41
N ARG A 123 21.79 0.59 24.21
CA ARG A 123 23.26 0.71 24.40
C ARG A 123 23.98 1.76 23.52
N PHE A 124 24.88 2.62 24.00
CA PHE A 124 25.69 2.76 25.24
C PHE A 124 26.06 4.27 25.40
N GLN A 125 26.08 4.90 26.57
CA GLN A 125 27.14 4.95 27.61
C GLN A 125 26.49 5.58 28.87
N SER A 126 26.40 4.96 30.06
CA SER A 126 27.46 4.63 31.02
C SER A 126 28.54 5.70 31.15
N ASP A 127 28.33 6.70 32.01
CA ASP A 127 29.08 6.79 33.28
C ASP A 127 28.49 7.86 34.22
N GLY A 128 28.46 7.58 35.53
CA GLY A 128 28.18 8.57 36.58
C GLY A 128 26.74 8.56 37.13
N GLY A 129 26.52 7.75 38.18
CA GLY A 129 25.24 7.63 38.89
C GLY A 129 24.89 8.75 39.87
N GLY A 130 23.70 8.62 40.45
CA GLY A 130 23.16 9.45 41.53
C GLY A 130 21.79 10.01 41.17
N MET A 131 20.68 9.33 41.45
CA MET A 131 19.90 9.50 42.69
C MET A 131 19.85 10.94 43.21
N PHE A 132 18.71 11.60 43.04
CA PHE A 132 17.97 12.45 44.00
C PHE A 132 16.93 13.24 43.17
N GLY A 133 15.62 13.19 43.46
CA GLY A 133 15.06 13.66 44.73
C GLY A 133 14.81 15.16 44.62
N GLY A 134 13.56 15.59 44.77
CA GLY A 134 13.14 16.99 44.67
C GLY A 134 13.78 17.96 45.68
N PHE A 135 13.18 19.15 45.79
CA PHE A 135 13.69 20.40 46.38
C PHE A 135 14.53 21.19 45.35
N GLY A 136 14.29 22.46 45.04
CA GLY A 136 13.66 23.54 45.80
C GLY A 136 14.60 24.74 45.73
N GLY A 137 14.07 25.93 45.40
CA GLY A 137 14.80 27.21 45.35
C GLY A 137 15.16 27.62 43.92
N GLY A 138 14.65 28.72 43.34
CA GLY A 138 14.36 30.01 43.97
C GLY A 138 15.55 30.94 43.74
N ASN A 139 15.59 31.61 42.59
CA ASN A 139 16.23 32.92 42.51
C ASN A 139 15.63 33.77 41.38
N ASN A 140 15.30 35.00 41.74
CA ASN A 140 14.62 36.02 40.95
C ASN A 140 15.59 36.68 39.96
N ASN A 141 15.19 36.81 38.68
CA ASN A 141 15.28 38.11 38.00
C ASN A 141 14.39 38.14 36.75
N GLY A 142 13.78 39.31 36.53
CA GLY A 142 12.63 39.54 35.64
C GLY A 142 12.78 39.10 34.19
N GLY A 143 11.69 38.52 33.68
CA GLY A 143 11.47 38.16 32.30
C GLY A 143 10.11 37.49 32.19
N GLU A 144 9.08 38.28 31.91
CA GLU A 144 7.70 37.86 31.76
C GLU A 144 7.53 36.80 30.66
N ASN A 145 7.70 35.52 31.00
CA ASN A 145 7.21 34.44 30.14
C ASN A 145 5.72 34.23 30.42
N ILE A 146 4.92 35.14 29.86
CA ILE A 146 3.48 35.02 29.62
C ILE A 146 3.27 34.00 28.48
N PHE A 147 3.81 32.79 28.60
CA PHE A 147 3.33 31.67 27.79
C PHE A 147 2.13 31.06 28.52
N ARG A 148 1.05 31.85 28.54
CA ARG A 148 -0.29 31.32 28.75
C ARG A 148 -0.48 30.27 27.67
N THR A 149 -0.57 29.01 28.08
CA THR A 149 -1.13 27.91 27.29
C THR A 149 -2.55 28.31 26.88
N TYR A 150 -2.66 29.01 25.75
CA TYR A 150 -3.91 29.31 25.11
C TYR A 150 -4.44 28.00 24.53
N SER A 151 -5.64 27.64 24.99
CA SER A 151 -6.62 26.89 24.20
C SER A 151 -6.19 25.48 23.78
N ASP A 152 -6.42 24.52 24.69
CA ASP A 152 -6.98 23.21 24.32
C ASP A 152 -8.33 23.45 23.63
N GLY A 153 -8.26 23.89 22.38
CA GLY A 153 -9.40 23.96 21.48
C GLY A 153 -9.73 22.52 21.15
N THR A 154 -10.84 22.03 21.67
CA THR A 154 -11.41 20.72 21.38
C THR A 154 -11.64 20.58 19.88
N ALA A 155 -10.60 20.23 19.12
CA ALA A 155 -10.75 19.78 17.76
C ALA A 155 -11.64 18.51 17.82
N PRO A 156 -12.74 18.46 17.05
CA PRO A 156 -13.64 17.31 17.08
C PRO A 156 -12.82 16.06 16.73
N LYS A 157 -12.72 15.13 17.67
CA LYS A 157 -11.93 13.90 17.50
C LYS A 157 -12.69 12.97 16.55
N LYS A 158 -11.99 12.45 15.52
CA LYS A 158 -12.54 11.37 14.69
C LYS A 158 -12.70 10.10 15.54
N PRO A 159 -13.87 9.47 15.55
CA PRO A 159 -14.07 8.17 16.18
C PRO A 159 -13.26 7.08 15.46
N PRO A 160 -13.00 5.93 16.13
CA PRO A 160 -12.24 4.84 15.52
C PRO A 160 -12.93 4.30 14.26
N PRO A 161 -12.17 3.81 13.27
CA PRO A 161 -12.76 3.28 12.04
C PRO A 161 -13.66 2.07 12.31
N VAL A 162 -14.81 2.03 11.64
CA VAL A 162 -15.75 0.90 11.68
C VAL A 162 -15.26 -0.16 10.70
N GLU A 163 -14.76 -1.28 11.21
CA GLU A 163 -14.33 -2.41 10.39
C GLU A 163 -15.51 -3.33 10.04
N SER A 164 -15.70 -3.61 8.75
CA SER A 164 -16.72 -4.53 8.24
C SER A 164 -16.08 -5.62 7.39
N LYS A 165 -16.47 -6.88 7.59
CA LYS A 165 -15.92 -8.00 6.81
C LYS A 165 -16.64 -8.11 5.47
N LEU A 166 -15.88 -8.17 4.38
CA LEU A 166 -16.39 -8.42 3.03
C LEU A 166 -16.11 -9.88 2.64
N PRO A 167 -17.10 -10.78 2.72
CA PRO A 167 -16.89 -12.20 2.44
C PRO A 167 -16.81 -12.43 0.92
N CYS A 168 -15.64 -12.76 0.41
CA CYS A 168 -15.35 -13.03 -1.00
C CYS A 168 -15.10 -14.52 -1.24
N SER A 169 -15.58 -15.05 -2.37
CA SER A 169 -15.26 -16.42 -2.77
C SER A 169 -13.89 -16.50 -3.45
N LEU A 170 -13.34 -17.71 -3.60
CA LEU A 170 -12.02 -17.88 -4.25
C LEU A 170 -12.07 -17.48 -5.74
N GLU A 171 -13.18 -17.73 -6.43
CA GLU A 171 -13.40 -17.38 -7.84
C GLU A 171 -13.43 -15.85 -8.03
N GLU A 172 -14.06 -15.13 -7.09
CA GLU A 172 -14.08 -13.66 -7.10
C GLU A 172 -12.70 -13.07 -6.84
N LEU A 173 -11.90 -13.71 -5.99
CA LEU A 173 -10.51 -13.32 -5.73
C LEU A 173 -9.56 -13.75 -6.85
N TYR A 174 -9.96 -14.72 -7.67
CA TYR A 174 -9.22 -15.20 -8.83
C TYR A 174 -9.44 -14.31 -10.05
N SER A 175 -10.70 -14.06 -10.42
CA SER A 175 -11.05 -13.28 -11.63
C SER A 175 -11.11 -11.77 -11.36
N GLY A 176 -11.27 -11.37 -10.09
CA GLY A 176 -11.61 -10.00 -9.73
C GLY A 176 -13.12 -9.76 -9.88
N SER A 177 -13.70 -8.98 -8.98
CA SER A 177 -15.13 -8.69 -9.00
C SER A 177 -15.42 -7.26 -8.55
N THR A 178 -16.55 -6.70 -9.00
CA THR A 178 -17.03 -5.42 -8.49
C THR A 178 -18.27 -5.67 -7.64
N ARG A 179 -18.19 -5.35 -6.36
CA ARG A 179 -19.30 -5.50 -5.41
C ARG A 179 -19.88 -4.13 -5.05
N LYS A 180 -21.19 -3.99 -5.18
CA LYS A 180 -21.93 -2.82 -4.72
C LYS A 180 -22.57 -3.17 -3.39
N MET A 181 -22.28 -2.38 -2.36
CA MET A 181 -22.84 -2.56 -1.03
C MET A 181 -23.62 -1.33 -0.63
N LYS A 182 -24.86 -1.53 -0.20
CA LYS A 182 -25.66 -0.48 0.41
C LYS A 182 -25.24 -0.36 1.87
N ILE A 183 -24.78 0.81 2.27
CA ILE A 183 -24.54 1.16 3.66
C ILE A 183 -25.63 2.14 4.11
N SER A 184 -25.97 2.07 5.39
CA SER A 184 -26.82 3.07 6.06
C SER A 184 -25.98 3.77 7.11
N ARG A 185 -25.86 5.10 7.01
CA ARG A 185 -25.21 5.94 8.02
C ARG A 185 -26.26 6.82 8.68
N SER A 186 -26.11 7.05 9.98
CA SER A 186 -26.87 8.07 10.68
C SER A 186 -26.14 9.41 10.53
N ILE A 187 -26.81 10.41 9.96
CA ILE A 187 -26.36 11.81 9.91
C ILE A 187 -27.17 12.62 10.92
N VAL A 188 -26.61 13.72 11.44
CA VAL A 188 -27.33 14.62 12.36
C VAL A 188 -27.62 15.93 11.66
N ASP A 189 -28.90 16.25 11.49
CA ASP A 189 -29.33 17.52 10.88
C ASP A 189 -29.06 18.70 11.82
N ALA A 190 -29.05 19.93 11.29
CA ALA A 190 -28.84 21.18 12.04
C ALA A 190 -29.78 21.39 13.25
N ASN A 191 -30.88 20.63 13.31
CA ASN A 191 -31.85 20.62 14.41
C ASN A 191 -31.55 19.58 15.50
N GLY A 192 -30.40 18.89 15.45
CA GLY A 192 -30.03 17.81 16.38
C GLY A 192 -30.81 16.51 16.19
N ARG A 193 -31.54 16.36 15.08
CA ARG A 193 -32.29 15.14 14.76
C ARG A 193 -31.40 14.17 13.98
N GLN A 194 -31.41 12.91 14.38
CA GLN A 194 -30.74 11.84 13.64
C GLN A 194 -31.60 11.42 12.46
N SER A 195 -31.06 11.51 11.24
CA SER A 195 -31.67 10.96 10.03
C SER A 195 -30.79 9.84 9.47
N GLN A 196 -31.41 8.80 8.91
CA GLN A 196 -30.68 7.70 8.28
C GLN A 196 -30.54 7.97 6.78
N GLU A 197 -29.30 8.06 6.32
CA GLU A 197 -28.97 8.19 4.91
C GLU A 197 -28.41 6.86 4.40
N THR A 198 -28.88 6.41 3.24
CA THR A 198 -28.36 5.20 2.60
C THR A 198 -27.54 5.53 1.36
N GLU A 199 -26.32 5.02 1.29
CA GLU A 199 -25.41 5.22 0.16
C GLU A 199 -24.94 3.87 -0.38
N ILE A 200 -24.69 3.79 -1.69
CA ILE A 200 -24.16 2.59 -2.33
C ILE A 200 -22.67 2.78 -2.57
N LEU A 201 -21.85 2.03 -1.83
CA LEU A 201 -20.41 1.98 -2.03
C LEU A 201 -20.06 0.90 -3.06
N THR A 202 -19.19 1.23 -4.00
CA THR A 202 -18.68 0.28 -5.00
C THR A 202 -17.26 -0.13 -4.63
N ILE A 203 -17.05 -1.42 -4.38
CA ILE A 203 -15.78 -2.03 -4.02
C ILE A 203 -15.29 -2.85 -5.21
N VAL A 204 -14.15 -2.46 -5.77
CA VAL A 204 -13.49 -3.21 -6.85
C VAL A 204 -12.47 -4.16 -6.24
N VAL A 205 -12.83 -5.43 -6.13
CA VAL A 205 -11.97 -6.50 -5.64
C VAL A 205 -11.01 -6.89 -6.76
N LYS A 206 -9.72 -6.62 -6.56
CA LYS A 206 -8.70 -6.96 -7.57
C LYS A 206 -8.28 -8.44 -7.46
N PRO A 207 -7.94 -9.08 -8.59
CA PRO A 207 -7.36 -10.41 -8.62
C PRO A 207 -6.16 -10.54 -7.68
N GLY A 208 -6.08 -11.66 -6.95
CA GLY A 208 -4.97 -11.97 -6.07
C GLY A 208 -4.99 -11.28 -4.70
N TRP A 209 -6.02 -10.49 -4.39
CA TRP A 209 -6.21 -9.96 -3.03
C TRP A 209 -6.24 -11.07 -1.99
N LYS A 210 -5.56 -10.85 -0.87
CA LYS A 210 -5.45 -11.82 0.23
C LYS A 210 -6.44 -11.47 1.34
N LYS A 211 -6.82 -12.47 2.13
CA LYS A 211 -7.49 -12.25 3.41
C LYS A 211 -6.82 -11.14 4.22
N GLY A 212 -7.60 -10.22 4.75
CA GLY A 212 -7.12 -9.08 5.54
C GLY A 212 -6.82 -7.81 4.75
N THR A 213 -6.94 -7.82 3.42
CA THR A 213 -6.81 -6.60 2.59
C THR A 213 -7.88 -5.58 3.03
N LYS A 214 -7.45 -4.37 3.41
CA LYS A 214 -8.33 -3.31 3.92
C LYS A 214 -8.66 -2.28 2.84
N ILE A 215 -9.94 -1.99 2.63
CA ILE A 215 -10.46 -0.97 1.73
C ILE A 215 -11.11 0.11 2.59
N LYS A 216 -10.54 1.32 2.58
CA LYS A 216 -11.00 2.44 3.41
C LYS A 216 -11.92 3.36 2.62
N PHE A 217 -13.04 3.71 3.22
CA PHE A 217 -13.99 4.71 2.77
C PHE A 217 -14.06 5.82 3.82
N PRO A 218 -13.36 6.95 3.60
CA PRO A 218 -13.27 8.02 4.59
C PRO A 218 -14.62 8.66 4.85
N ASP A 219 -14.89 9.02 6.10
CA ASP A 219 -16.08 9.80 6.49
C ASP A 219 -17.44 9.13 6.10
N LYS A 220 -17.44 7.80 5.90
CA LYS A 220 -18.63 7.00 5.52
C LYS A 220 -19.28 6.23 6.67
N GLY A 221 -18.83 6.44 7.90
CA GLY A 221 -19.43 5.89 9.12
C GLY A 221 -20.54 6.77 9.67
N ASN A 222 -21.01 6.45 10.88
CA ASN A 222 -22.04 7.22 11.56
C ASN A 222 -21.47 8.56 12.05
N GLU A 223 -22.26 9.62 11.91
CA GLU A 223 -21.96 10.96 12.39
C GLU A 223 -22.62 11.18 13.76
N GLN A 224 -21.93 11.86 14.68
CA GLN A 224 -22.44 12.19 16.00
C GLN A 224 -22.29 13.69 16.26
N VAL A 225 -23.16 14.24 17.11
CA VAL A 225 -23.08 15.65 17.52
C VAL A 225 -21.72 15.92 18.15
N ASN A 226 -21.00 16.94 17.65
CA ASN A 226 -19.65 17.32 18.06
C ASN A 226 -18.53 16.29 17.73
N GLN A 227 -18.78 15.31 16.84
CA GLN A 227 -17.74 14.40 16.34
C GLN A 227 -17.77 14.32 14.81
N LEU A 228 -16.60 14.21 14.21
CA LEU A 228 -16.46 13.93 12.78
C LEU A 228 -16.96 12.50 12.46
N PRO A 229 -17.44 12.24 11.24
CA PRO A 229 -17.86 10.90 10.84
C PRO A 229 -16.71 9.89 10.90
N ALA A 230 -17.03 8.65 11.28
CA ALA A 230 -16.05 7.57 11.31
C ALA A 230 -15.64 7.15 9.88
N ASP A 231 -14.44 6.60 9.74
CA ASP A 231 -14.04 5.92 8.51
C ASP A 231 -14.66 4.52 8.46
N LEU A 232 -15.16 4.10 7.30
CA LEU A 232 -15.64 2.74 7.10
C LEU A 232 -14.55 1.91 6.41
N VAL A 233 -14.14 0.80 7.01
CA VAL A 233 -13.05 -0.03 6.49
C VAL A 233 -13.58 -1.42 6.20
N PHE A 234 -13.63 -1.81 4.92
CA PHE A 234 -13.92 -3.18 4.55
C PHE A 234 -12.67 -4.03 4.60
N VAL A 235 -12.74 -5.17 5.27
CA VAL A 235 -11.66 -6.15 5.33
C VAL A 235 -12.07 -7.37 4.53
N ILE A 236 -11.28 -7.74 3.52
CA ILE A 236 -11.53 -8.95 2.73
C ILE A 236 -11.46 -10.18 3.63
N ASP A 237 -12.52 -10.97 3.61
CA ASP A 237 -12.59 -12.26 4.27
C ASP A 237 -12.82 -13.35 3.22
N GLU A 238 -12.08 -14.45 3.32
CA GLU A 238 -12.15 -15.54 2.36
C GLU A 238 -13.21 -16.54 2.80
N LYS A 239 -14.20 -16.78 1.93
CA LYS A 239 -15.21 -17.82 2.17
C LYS A 239 -14.54 -19.21 2.06
N PRO A 240 -14.84 -20.13 2.99
CA PRO A 240 -14.46 -21.53 2.81
C PRO A 240 -15.01 -22.08 1.48
N HIS A 241 -14.19 -22.83 0.76
CA HIS A 241 -14.57 -23.49 -0.49
C HIS A 241 -14.45 -25.01 -0.32
N ASP A 242 -15.36 -25.76 -0.92
CA ASP A 242 -15.50 -27.21 -0.68
C ASP A 242 -14.31 -28.02 -1.22
N PHE A 243 -13.78 -27.63 -2.39
CA PHE A 243 -12.72 -28.37 -3.08
C PHE A 243 -11.33 -27.74 -3.01
N PHE A 244 -11.24 -26.48 -2.62
CA PHE A 244 -10.01 -25.70 -2.71
C PHE A 244 -9.74 -24.99 -1.39
N LYS A 245 -8.51 -25.08 -0.93
CA LYS A 245 -8.00 -24.34 0.21
C LYS A 245 -6.87 -23.47 -0.28
N ARG A 246 -7.02 -22.16 -0.11
CA ARG A 246 -5.95 -21.21 -0.45
C ARG A 246 -4.86 -21.26 0.61
N ASP A 247 -3.61 -21.30 0.15
CA ASP A 247 -2.42 -21.15 0.98
C ASP A 247 -1.51 -20.07 0.37
N GLY A 248 -1.71 -18.82 0.80
CA GLY A 248 -1.02 -17.67 0.23
C GLY A 248 -1.39 -17.41 -1.23
N ASN A 249 -0.49 -17.77 -2.15
CA ASN A 249 -0.74 -17.69 -3.60
C ASN A 249 -1.05 -19.07 -4.20
N ASP A 250 -0.83 -20.14 -3.46
CA ASP A 250 -1.05 -21.50 -3.93
C ASP A 250 -2.48 -21.95 -3.60
N LEU A 251 -2.96 -22.93 -4.36
CA LEU A 251 -4.21 -23.61 -4.11
C LEU A 251 -3.92 -25.04 -3.71
N ILE A 252 -4.60 -25.53 -2.69
CA ILE A 252 -4.51 -26.91 -2.22
C ILE A 252 -5.86 -27.57 -2.46
N THR A 253 -5.87 -28.68 -3.17
CA THR A 253 -7.06 -29.52 -3.34
C THR A 253 -6.77 -30.95 -2.90
N SER A 254 -7.79 -31.67 -2.45
CA SER A 254 -7.67 -33.07 -2.05
C SER A 254 -8.48 -33.94 -3.01
N ARG A 255 -7.82 -34.89 -3.66
CA ARG A 255 -8.46 -35.84 -4.56
C ARG A 255 -8.31 -37.26 -4.04
N ARG A 256 -9.44 -37.97 -4.01
CA ARG A 256 -9.46 -39.39 -3.70
C ARG A 256 -9.21 -40.20 -4.96
N VAL A 257 -8.28 -41.15 -4.88
CA VAL A 257 -7.93 -42.08 -5.96
C VAL A 257 -7.93 -43.49 -5.42
N THR A 258 -8.26 -44.47 -6.27
CA THR A 258 -8.20 -45.88 -5.89
C THR A 258 -6.76 -46.38 -5.86
N LEU A 259 -6.50 -47.47 -5.13
CA LEU A 259 -5.17 -48.11 -5.13
C LEU A 259 -4.69 -48.51 -6.53
N ALA A 260 -5.61 -48.95 -7.40
CA ALA A 260 -5.28 -49.31 -8.78
C ALA A 260 -4.83 -48.10 -9.60
N GLU A 261 -5.52 -46.96 -9.47
CA GLU A 261 -5.16 -45.71 -10.13
C GLU A 261 -3.87 -45.10 -9.56
N ALA A 262 -3.65 -45.23 -8.25
CA ALA A 262 -2.46 -44.74 -7.57
C ALA A 262 -1.17 -45.45 -8.03
N ILE A 263 -1.25 -46.74 -8.39
CA ILE A 263 -0.10 -47.54 -8.82
C ILE A 263 0.00 -47.61 -10.35
N GLY A 264 -1.14 -47.73 -11.04
CA GLY A 264 -1.21 -47.91 -12.50
C GLY A 264 -1.10 -46.63 -13.33
N GLY A 265 -1.05 -45.47 -12.67
CA GLY A 265 -1.15 -44.16 -13.30
C GLY A 265 -2.60 -43.84 -13.67
N THR A 266 -2.98 -42.57 -13.52
CA THR A 266 -4.33 -42.10 -13.83
C THR A 266 -4.31 -40.65 -14.32
N THR A 267 -5.35 -40.24 -15.03
CA THR A 267 -5.55 -38.83 -15.38
C THR A 267 -6.70 -38.28 -14.55
N VAL A 268 -6.41 -37.30 -13.71
CA VAL A 268 -7.41 -36.68 -12.84
C VAL A 268 -7.87 -35.36 -13.45
N SER A 269 -9.16 -35.24 -13.73
CA SER A 269 -9.77 -33.98 -14.13
C SER A 269 -10.12 -33.14 -12.90
N ILE A 270 -9.57 -31.92 -12.84
CA ILE A 270 -9.82 -30.95 -11.77
C ILE A 270 -10.55 -29.75 -12.36
N ASN A 271 -11.70 -29.40 -11.78
CA ASN A 271 -12.41 -28.19 -12.15
C ASN A 271 -11.71 -26.99 -11.50
N THR A 272 -11.12 -26.14 -12.33
CA THR A 272 -10.34 -24.96 -11.92
C THR A 272 -11.26 -23.79 -11.55
N LEU A 273 -10.72 -22.77 -10.86
CA LEU A 273 -11.52 -21.60 -10.42
C LEU A 273 -12.04 -20.73 -11.58
N ASP A 274 -11.51 -20.87 -12.78
CA ASP A 274 -11.99 -20.27 -14.02
C ASP A 274 -13.02 -21.14 -14.77
N GLY A 275 -13.43 -22.27 -14.19
CA GLY A 275 -14.46 -23.15 -14.72
C GLY A 275 -13.99 -24.07 -15.84
N ARG A 276 -12.67 -24.19 -16.07
CA ARG A 276 -12.09 -25.15 -17.02
C ARG A 276 -11.83 -26.48 -16.32
N ASP A 277 -11.98 -27.58 -17.05
CA ASP A 277 -11.51 -28.88 -16.59
C ASP A 277 -10.04 -29.04 -16.98
N LEU A 278 -9.16 -29.14 -15.99
CA LEU A 278 -7.74 -29.36 -16.14
C LEU A 278 -7.44 -30.86 -15.99
N PRO A 279 -7.10 -31.57 -17.08
CA PRO A 279 -6.66 -32.96 -17.00
C PRO A 279 -5.21 -33.01 -16.52
N VAL A 280 -4.99 -33.55 -15.33
CA VAL A 280 -3.66 -33.73 -14.74
C VAL A 280 -3.28 -35.20 -14.82
N GLY A 281 -2.31 -35.51 -15.67
CA GLY A 281 -1.75 -36.86 -15.80
C GLY A 281 -0.83 -37.17 -14.61
N VAL A 282 -1.11 -38.25 -13.90
CA VAL A 282 -0.31 -38.76 -12.79
C VAL A 282 0.33 -40.06 -13.25
N THR A 283 1.59 -39.98 -13.65
CA THR A 283 2.39 -41.14 -14.08
C THR A 283 3.16 -41.79 -12.94
N ASP A 284 3.45 -41.01 -11.90
CA ASP A 284 4.20 -41.48 -10.74
C ASP A 284 3.32 -42.28 -9.78
N ILE A 285 3.95 -43.16 -9.00
CA ILE A 285 3.27 -43.94 -7.98
C ILE A 285 2.83 -43.01 -6.84
N VAL A 286 1.53 -42.88 -6.67
CA VAL A 286 0.91 -42.04 -5.63
C VAL A 286 0.96 -42.78 -4.30
N SER A 287 1.84 -42.33 -3.41
CA SER A 287 1.91 -42.82 -2.03
C SER A 287 0.96 -42.02 -1.11
N PRO A 288 0.58 -42.57 0.07
CA PRO A 288 -0.19 -41.81 1.06
C PRO A 288 0.55 -40.53 1.46
N GLY A 289 -0.08 -39.37 1.25
CA GLY A 289 0.54 -38.07 1.49
C GLY A 289 1.36 -37.51 0.33
N PHE A 290 1.37 -38.19 -0.82
CA PHE A 290 1.94 -37.65 -2.06
C PHE A 290 1.18 -36.39 -2.49
N GLU A 291 1.94 -35.37 -2.86
CA GLU A 291 1.44 -34.09 -3.33
C GLU A 291 2.00 -33.84 -4.73
N LEU A 292 1.10 -33.65 -5.70
CA LEU A 292 1.49 -33.24 -7.04
C LEU A 292 1.35 -31.74 -7.17
N VAL A 293 2.41 -31.08 -7.61
CA VAL A 293 2.43 -29.64 -7.85
C VAL A 293 2.24 -29.38 -9.34
N VAL A 294 1.15 -28.70 -9.69
CA VAL A 294 0.89 -28.21 -11.05
C VAL A 294 1.24 -26.72 -11.10
N PRO A 295 2.34 -26.36 -11.78
CA PRO A 295 2.83 -24.99 -11.77
C PRO A 295 1.87 -24.04 -12.51
N GLY A 296 1.66 -22.85 -11.96
CA GLY A 296 0.89 -21.79 -12.62
C GLY A 296 -0.64 -21.95 -12.62
N GLU A 297 -1.18 -22.94 -11.89
CA GLU A 297 -2.63 -23.18 -11.75
C GLU A 297 -3.20 -22.75 -10.38
N GLY A 298 -2.45 -21.96 -9.61
CA GLY A 298 -2.85 -21.38 -8.32
C GLY A 298 -3.53 -20.00 -8.44
N MET A 299 -3.51 -19.23 -7.35
CA MET A 299 -4.10 -17.88 -7.31
C MET A 299 -3.23 -16.84 -8.04
N PRO A 300 -3.82 -15.82 -8.67
CA PRO A 300 -3.06 -14.71 -9.25
C PRO A 300 -2.25 -13.95 -8.21
N ILE A 301 -1.05 -13.51 -8.59
CA ILE A 301 -0.19 -12.72 -7.72
C ILE A 301 -0.56 -11.24 -7.88
N ALA A 302 -1.06 -10.59 -6.81
CA ALA A 302 -1.51 -9.20 -6.89
C ALA A 302 -0.45 -8.20 -7.40
N LYS A 303 0.85 -8.50 -7.20
CA LYS A 303 1.98 -7.69 -7.71
C LYS A 303 2.31 -7.98 -9.17
N GLU A 304 1.99 -9.18 -9.65
CA GLU A 304 2.36 -9.70 -10.96
C GLU A 304 1.12 -10.33 -11.60
N PRO A 305 0.26 -9.54 -12.27
CA PRO A 305 -1.04 -10.01 -12.76
C PRO A 305 -0.95 -11.14 -13.80
N ARG A 306 0.23 -11.32 -14.39
CA ARG A 306 0.50 -12.35 -15.40
C ARG A 306 0.96 -13.68 -14.80
N ASN A 307 1.38 -13.65 -13.53
CA ASN A 307 1.87 -14.82 -12.82
C ASN A 307 0.83 -15.32 -11.82
N LYS A 308 0.75 -16.64 -11.71
CA LYS A 308 -0.11 -17.34 -10.77
C LYS A 308 0.78 -18.18 -9.85
N GLY A 309 0.30 -18.48 -8.65
CA GLY A 309 0.91 -19.50 -7.80
C GLY A 309 0.66 -20.91 -8.35
N ASP A 310 0.88 -21.90 -7.51
CA ASP A 310 0.82 -23.30 -7.93
C ASP A 310 -0.42 -24.01 -7.37
N LEU A 311 -0.87 -25.05 -8.06
CA LEU A 311 -1.92 -25.95 -7.57
C LEU A 311 -1.28 -27.21 -6.98
N LYS A 312 -1.46 -27.43 -5.69
CA LYS A 312 -1.02 -28.61 -4.94
C LYS A 312 -2.17 -29.57 -4.78
N ILE A 313 -2.05 -30.74 -5.40
CA ILE A 313 -3.07 -31.79 -5.37
C ILE A 313 -2.60 -32.84 -4.37
N LYS A 314 -3.29 -32.92 -3.24
CA LYS A 314 -3.08 -33.98 -2.26
C LYS A 314 -3.90 -35.20 -2.63
N PHE A 315 -3.26 -36.35 -2.73
CA PHE A 315 -3.95 -37.58 -3.03
C PHE A 315 -4.25 -38.39 -1.77
N ASP A 316 -5.50 -38.82 -1.65
CA ASP A 316 -5.98 -39.72 -0.62
C ASP A 316 -6.27 -41.08 -1.27
N VAL A 317 -5.41 -42.07 -0.98
CA VAL A 317 -5.46 -43.40 -1.60
C VAL A 317 -6.49 -44.25 -0.87
N GLN A 318 -7.59 -44.56 -1.55
CA GLN A 318 -8.62 -45.44 -1.04
C GLN A 318 -8.26 -46.91 -1.31
N PHE A 319 -8.02 -47.64 -0.22
CA PHE A 319 -7.83 -49.08 -0.27
C PHE A 319 -9.16 -49.81 -0.45
N PRO A 320 -9.21 -50.84 -1.31
CA PRO A 320 -10.40 -51.65 -1.48
C PRO A 320 -10.71 -52.42 -0.18
N THR A 321 -11.98 -52.43 0.24
CA THR A 321 -12.42 -53.11 1.48
C THR A 321 -12.49 -54.63 1.32
N ARG A 322 -12.63 -55.14 0.10
CA ARG A 322 -12.69 -56.57 -0.22
C ARG A 322 -11.92 -56.84 -1.51
N LEU A 323 -11.19 -57.95 -1.53
CA LEU A 323 -10.47 -58.47 -2.68
C LEU A 323 -10.66 -59.98 -2.75
N THR A 324 -10.83 -60.54 -3.95
CA THR A 324 -10.92 -61.98 -4.16
C THR A 324 -9.56 -62.66 -3.92
N MET A 325 -9.57 -63.98 -3.72
CA MET A 325 -8.32 -64.73 -3.48
C MET A 325 -7.37 -64.63 -4.68
N ASP A 326 -7.91 -64.66 -5.91
CA ASP A 326 -7.13 -64.49 -7.14
C ASP A 326 -6.52 -63.09 -7.24
N GLN A 327 -7.29 -62.04 -6.92
CA GLN A 327 -6.80 -60.65 -6.92
C GLN A 327 -5.67 -60.45 -5.90
N LYS A 328 -5.81 -61.01 -4.70
CA LYS A 328 -4.76 -60.96 -3.67
C LYS A 328 -3.50 -61.69 -4.12
N SER A 329 -3.66 -62.84 -4.77
CA SER A 329 -2.54 -63.63 -5.31
C SER A 329 -1.80 -62.88 -6.41
N ALA A 330 -2.53 -62.22 -7.31
CA ALA A 330 -1.97 -61.38 -8.36
C ALA A 330 -1.23 -60.16 -7.79
N LEU A 331 -1.84 -59.44 -6.85
CA LEU A 331 -1.19 -58.31 -6.17
C LEU A 331 0.07 -58.75 -5.43
N LYS A 332 0.06 -59.90 -4.74
CA LYS A 332 1.24 -60.44 -4.08
C LYS A 332 2.35 -60.78 -5.07
N ARG A 333 2.04 -61.25 -6.28
CA ARG A 333 3.06 -61.52 -7.31
C ARG A 333 3.71 -60.23 -7.83
N VAL A 334 2.93 -59.16 -7.96
CA VAL A 334 3.38 -57.89 -8.55
C VAL A 334 4.08 -56.98 -7.52
N LEU A 335 3.60 -56.96 -6.28
CA LEU A 335 4.09 -56.06 -5.23
C LEU A 335 5.19 -56.67 -4.34
N VAL A 336 5.55 -57.94 -4.54
CA VAL A 336 6.73 -58.54 -3.91
C VAL A 336 7.95 -58.11 -4.73
N GLY A 337 8.58 -57.02 -4.28
CA GLY A 337 9.98 -56.68 -4.57
C GLY A 337 10.89 -57.27 -3.50
#